data_AF-A0A2D4J0A9-F1
#
_entry.id   AF-A0A2D4J0A9-F1
#
_cell.length_a   1.000
_cell.length_b   1.000
_cell.length_c   1.000
_cell.angle_alpha   90.00
_cell.angle_beta   90.00
_cell.angle_gamma   90.00
#
_symmetry.space_group_name_H-M   'P 1'
#
loop_
_entity.id
_entity.type
_entity.pdbx_description
1 polymer ?
#
loop_
_entity_poly.entity_id
_entity_poly.type
_entity_poly.pdbx_seq_one_letter_code
_entity_poly.pdbx_strand_id
1 'polypeptide(L)'
;AIQKNEQKIKTVEVKAERTEKKLEQVDQRMMETNKNLEDSLVRLEMDRASFYLRFQNITEAKDEDLGTLMAELIAETLERDTQEVIREIDEAYRVQTNYAKRHRLSREVHVRSARKNVRDIIYK
;
A
#
# COMPACT_ATOMS: atom_id res chain seq x y z
N ALA A 1 19.47 -10.63 61.30
CA ALA A 1 19.46 -9.75 60.11
C ALA A 1 19.51 -10.55 58.79
N ILE A 2 20.39 -11.55 58.68
CA ILE A 2 20.62 -12.33 57.45
C ILE A 2 19.38 -13.10 56.95
N GLN A 3 18.69 -13.87 57.81
CA GLN A 3 17.47 -14.62 57.42
C GLN A 3 16.33 -13.75 56.85
N LYS A 4 16.16 -12.53 57.37
CA LYS A 4 15.13 -11.59 56.90
C LYS A 4 15.45 -11.02 55.52
N ASN A 5 16.73 -10.87 55.19
CA ASN A 5 17.17 -10.48 53.85
C ASN A 5 17.02 -11.64 52.86
N GLU A 6 17.33 -12.86 53.29
CA GLU A 6 17.21 -14.06 52.48
C GLU A 6 15.76 -14.35 52.04
N GLN A 7 14.80 -14.18 52.96
CA GLN A 7 13.37 -14.27 52.64
C GLN A 7 12.92 -13.18 51.66
N LYS A 8 13.42 -11.94 51.83
CA LYS A 8 13.13 -10.83 50.90
C LYS A 8 13.67 -11.08 49.50
N ILE A 9 14.89 -11.61 49.38
CA ILE A 9 15.50 -11.96 48.08
C ILE A 9 14.63 -13.00 47.35
N LYS A 10 14.24 -14.09 48.03
CA LYS A 10 13.35 -15.11 47.45
C LYS A 10 12.01 -14.53 46.98
N THR A 11 11.45 -13.57 47.72
CA THR A 11 10.19 -12.93 47.30
C THR A 11 10.37 -12.03 46.09
N VAL A 12 11.52 -11.36 45.96
CA VAL A 12 11.84 -10.53 44.80
C VAL A 12 12.10 -11.40 43.57
N GLU A 13 12.82 -12.51 43.70
CA GLU A 13 13.08 -13.46 42.60
C GLU A 13 11.77 -14.02 42.02
N VAL A 14 10.86 -14.49 42.87
CA VAL A 14 9.55 -15.00 42.40
C VAL A 14 8.72 -13.91 41.72
N LYS A 15 8.81 -12.66 42.19
CA LYS A 15 8.14 -11.52 41.53
C LYS A 15 8.79 -11.18 40.19
N ALA A 16 10.11 -11.22 40.10
CA ALA A 16 10.86 -10.99 38.88
C ALA A 16 10.51 -12.03 37.82
N GLU A 17 10.56 -13.32 38.18
CA GLU A 17 10.21 -14.43 37.28
C GLU A 17 8.76 -14.36 36.78
N ARG A 18 7.81 -13.99 37.66
CA ARG A 18 6.42 -13.76 37.26
C ARG A 18 6.27 -12.57 36.31
N THR A 19 7.09 -11.55 36.48
CA THR A 19 7.04 -10.35 35.63
C THR A 19 7.65 -10.67 34.26
N GLU A 20 8.76 -11.39 34.23
CA GLU A 20 9.42 -11.87 33.01
C GLU A 20 8.47 -12.74 32.17
N LYS A 21 7.80 -13.73 32.78
CA LYS A 21 6.79 -14.56 32.10
C LYS A 21 5.63 -13.75 31.52
N LYS A 22 5.19 -12.69 32.22
CA LYS A 22 4.14 -11.78 31.69
C LYS A 22 4.68 -10.95 30.54
N LEU A 23 5.94 -10.52 30.62
CA LEU A 23 6.58 -9.73 29.57
C LEU A 23 6.71 -10.56 28.29
N GLU A 24 7.16 -11.81 28.39
CA GLU A 24 7.24 -12.76 27.27
C GLU A 24 5.87 -13.00 26.61
N GLN A 25 4.82 -13.18 27.42
CA GLN A 25 3.45 -13.36 26.89
C GLN A 25 2.95 -12.11 26.17
N VAL A 26 3.28 -10.91 26.67
CA VAL A 26 2.91 -9.65 26.02
C VAL A 26 3.69 -9.48 24.71
N ASP A 27 4.98 -9.81 24.70
CA ASP A 27 5.82 -9.72 23.52
C ASP A 27 5.33 -10.65 22.40
N GLN A 28 5.04 -11.91 22.72
CA GLN A 28 4.45 -12.86 21.77
C GLN A 28 3.12 -12.35 21.18
N ARG A 29 2.22 -11.85 22.03
CA ARG A 29 0.95 -11.27 21.57
C ARG A 29 1.15 -10.05 20.69
N MET A 30 2.15 -9.21 21.02
CA MET A 30 2.48 -8.03 20.22
C MET A 30 3.00 -8.43 18.84
N MET A 31 3.89 -9.43 18.76
CA MET A 31 4.38 -9.95 17.48
C MET A 31 3.26 -10.51 16.61
N GLU A 32 2.35 -11.30 17.19
CA GLU A 32 1.19 -11.84 16.47
C GLU A 32 0.26 -10.73 15.97
N THR A 33 -0.01 -9.73 16.82
CA THR A 33 -0.87 -8.60 16.45
C THR A 33 -0.22 -7.77 15.33
N ASN A 34 1.09 -7.52 15.42
CA ASN A 34 1.81 -6.76 14.40
C ASN A 34 1.80 -7.48 13.05
N LYS A 35 2.02 -8.81 13.05
CA LYS A 35 1.91 -9.63 11.84
C LYS A 35 0.52 -9.57 11.23
N ASN A 36 -0.53 -9.70 12.04
CA ASN A 36 -1.91 -9.61 11.57
C ASN A 36 -2.25 -8.22 10.99
N LEU A 37 -1.69 -7.17 11.58
CA LEU A 37 -1.83 -5.79 11.08
C LEU A 37 -1.11 -5.60 9.75
N GLU A 38 0.11 -6.09 9.61
CA GLU A 38 0.86 -6.07 8.36
C GLU A 38 0.11 -6.82 7.24
N ASP A 39 -0.39 -8.02 7.53
CA ASP A 39 -1.19 -8.81 6.58
C ASP A 39 -2.47 -8.07 6.17
N SER A 40 -3.13 -7.41 7.13
CA SER A 40 -4.34 -6.61 6.86
C SER A 40 -4.03 -5.38 6.02
N LEU A 41 -2.92 -4.68 6.30
CA LEU A 41 -2.46 -3.53 5.54
C LEU A 41 -2.16 -3.93 4.09
N VAL A 42 -1.44 -5.03 3.88
CA VAL A 42 -1.13 -5.55 2.55
C VAL A 42 -2.40 -5.83 1.76
N ARG A 43 -3.41 -6.47 2.37
CA ARG A 43 -4.70 -6.73 1.72
C ARG A 43 -5.42 -5.44 1.31
N LEU A 44 -5.47 -4.46 2.20
CA LEU A 44 -6.10 -3.16 1.92
C LEU A 44 -5.38 -2.40 0.80
N GLU A 45 -4.05 -2.43 0.77
CA GLU A 45 -3.26 -1.82 -0.30
C GLU A 45 -3.44 -2.55 -1.63
N MET A 46 -3.51 -3.89 -1.63
CA MET A 46 -3.84 -4.68 -2.83
C MET A 46 -5.24 -4.35 -3.36
N ASP A 47 -6.23 -4.26 -2.47
CA ASP A 47 -7.59 -3.89 -2.82
C ASP A 47 -7.66 -2.48 -3.38
N ARG A 48 -6.93 -1.52 -2.80
CA ARG A 48 -6.83 -0.17 -3.33
C ARG A 48 -6.13 -0.16 -4.70
N ALA A 49 -5.01 -0.84 -4.85
CA ALA A 49 -4.24 -0.91 -6.08
C ALA A 49 -5.02 -1.55 -7.24
N SER A 50 -6.02 -2.39 -6.95
CA SER A 50 -6.87 -3.01 -7.98
C SER A 50 -7.63 -1.99 -8.85
N PHE A 51 -7.85 -0.77 -8.36
CA PHE A 51 -8.52 0.30 -9.10
C PHE A 51 -7.57 1.16 -9.94
N TYR A 52 -6.25 0.99 -9.80
CA TYR A 52 -5.27 1.85 -10.43
C TYR A 52 -4.52 1.14 -11.55
N LEU A 53 -4.40 1.82 -12.69
CA LEU A 53 -3.46 1.50 -13.75
C LEU A 53 -2.30 2.50 -13.72
N ARG A 54 -1.09 1.99 -13.93
CA ARG A 54 0.16 2.75 -13.85
C ARG A 54 0.85 2.72 -15.20
N PHE A 55 1.00 3.88 -15.80
CA PHE A 55 1.60 4.03 -17.13
C PHE A 55 2.93 4.76 -17.02
N GLN A 56 3.97 4.14 -17.56
CA GLN A 56 5.31 4.70 -17.61
C GLN A 56 5.63 5.16 -19.02
N ASN A 57 6.57 6.11 -19.13
CA ASN A 57 7.07 6.62 -20.41
C ASN A 57 6.01 7.29 -21.32
N ILE A 58 4.92 7.79 -20.73
CA ILE A 58 3.94 8.61 -21.46
C ILE A 58 4.54 9.99 -21.72
N THR A 59 4.62 10.39 -22.99
CA THR A 59 5.12 11.70 -23.44
C THR A 59 4.37 12.83 -22.74
N GLU A 60 5.10 13.83 -22.22
CA GLU A 60 4.49 14.98 -21.53
C GLU A 60 4.25 16.13 -22.49
N ALA A 61 3.03 16.68 -22.50
CA ALA A 61 2.71 17.93 -23.18
C ALA A 61 2.21 18.98 -22.18
N LYS A 62 2.38 20.27 -22.52
CA LYS A 62 2.11 21.39 -21.60
C LYS A 62 0.63 21.53 -21.22
N ASP A 63 -0.25 21.19 -22.16
CA ASP A 63 -1.71 21.30 -22.07
C ASP A 63 -2.37 19.95 -22.37
N GLU A 64 -1.79 18.87 -21.83
CA GLU A 64 -2.33 17.53 -22.01
C GLU A 64 -3.65 17.33 -21.25
N ASP A 65 -4.64 16.75 -21.93
CA ASP A 65 -5.78 16.14 -21.28
C ASP A 65 -5.46 14.68 -20.99
N LEU A 66 -4.99 14.41 -19.77
CA LEU A 66 -4.66 13.05 -19.33
C LEU A 66 -5.87 12.12 -19.38
N GLY A 67 -7.09 12.61 -19.15
CA GLY A 67 -8.28 11.77 -19.18
C GLY A 67 -8.51 11.20 -20.58
N THR A 68 -8.52 12.10 -21.57
CA THR A 68 -8.70 11.72 -22.99
C THR A 68 -7.52 10.91 -23.51
N LEU A 69 -6.29 11.34 -23.28
CA LEU A 69 -5.08 10.64 -23.73
C LEU A 69 -5.02 9.20 -23.22
N MET A 70 -5.29 9.01 -21.91
CA MET A 70 -5.23 7.68 -21.33
C MET A 70 -6.42 6.82 -21.76
N ALA A 71 -7.61 7.42 -21.95
CA ALA A 71 -8.76 6.70 -22.46
C ALA A 71 -8.53 6.19 -23.88
N GLU A 72 -7.93 6.98 -24.76
CA GLU A 72 -7.58 6.57 -26.13
C GLU A 72 -6.63 5.37 -26.13
N LEU A 73 -5.55 5.42 -25.33
CA LEU A 73 -4.59 4.32 -25.21
C LEU A 73 -5.22 3.03 -24.67
N ILE A 74 -6.07 3.15 -23.65
CA ILE A 74 -6.78 2.00 -23.06
C ILE A 74 -7.82 1.45 -24.04
N ALA A 75 -8.59 2.31 -24.72
CA ALA A 75 -9.60 1.93 -25.69
C ALA A 75 -8.99 1.20 -26.89
N GLU A 76 -7.85 1.68 -27.39
CA GLU A 76 -7.08 1.03 -28.46
C GLU A 76 -6.59 -0.36 -28.01
N THR A 77 -6.04 -0.47 -26.81
CA THR A 77 -5.53 -1.75 -26.27
C THR A 77 -6.66 -2.76 -26.03
N LEU A 78 -7.84 -2.28 -25.65
CA LEU A 78 -9.00 -3.11 -25.31
C LEU A 78 -9.99 -3.30 -26.48
N GLU A 79 -9.73 -2.67 -27.64
CA GLU A 79 -10.66 -2.62 -28.78
C GLU A 79 -12.09 -2.16 -28.36
N ARG A 80 -12.17 -1.18 -27.45
CA ARG A 80 -13.43 -0.61 -26.93
C ARG A 80 -13.65 0.80 -27.44
N ASP A 81 -14.85 1.32 -27.21
CA ASP A 81 -15.18 2.71 -27.53
C ASP A 81 -14.51 3.67 -26.52
N THR A 82 -13.85 4.71 -27.03
CA THR A 82 -13.15 5.70 -26.21
C THR A 82 -14.09 6.43 -25.24
N GLN A 83 -15.33 6.73 -25.64
CA GLN A 83 -16.29 7.42 -24.76
C GLN A 83 -16.76 6.54 -23.61
N GLU A 84 -16.86 5.23 -23.84
CA GLU A 84 -17.12 4.26 -22.77
C GLU A 84 -16.00 4.26 -21.74
N VAL A 85 -14.74 4.20 -22.20
CA VAL A 85 -13.56 4.21 -21.32
C VAL A 85 -13.43 5.53 -20.55
N ILE A 86 -13.70 6.68 -21.18
CA ILE A 86 -13.70 7.99 -20.50
C ILE A 86 -14.68 7.98 -19.32
N ARG A 87 -15.86 7.38 -19.46
CA ARG A 87 -16.86 7.29 -18.37
C ARG A 87 -16.46 6.33 -17.26
N GLU A 88 -15.59 5.37 -17.55
CA GLU A 88 -15.06 4.43 -16.56
C GLU A 88 -13.86 5.01 -15.78
N ILE A 89 -13.16 5.99 -16.35
CA ILE A 89 -12.08 6.71 -15.67
C ILE A 89 -12.68 7.71 -14.69
N ASP A 90 -12.23 7.63 -13.44
CA ASP A 90 -12.64 8.55 -12.38
C ASP A 90 -11.61 9.68 -12.23
N GLU A 91 -10.32 9.33 -12.14
CA GLU A 91 -9.23 10.30 -12.05
C GLU A 91 -8.00 9.85 -12.83
N ALA A 92 -7.31 10.78 -13.48
CA ALA A 92 -6.00 10.56 -14.10
C ALA A 92 -5.03 11.67 -13.71
N TYR A 93 -3.85 11.31 -13.21
CA TYR A 93 -2.85 12.30 -12.77
C TYR A 93 -1.42 11.80 -12.93
N ARG A 94 -0.49 12.74 -13.10
CA ARG A 94 0.95 12.44 -13.07
C ARG A 94 1.50 12.46 -11.66
N VAL A 95 2.25 11.42 -11.31
CA VAL A 95 2.95 11.33 -10.04
C VAL A 95 4.19 12.20 -10.07
N GLN A 96 4.24 13.18 -9.17
CA GLN A 96 5.43 14.01 -9.00
C GLN A 96 6.44 13.30 -8.10
N THR A 97 7.49 12.74 -8.70
CA THR A 97 8.64 12.24 -7.96
C THR A 97 9.84 13.17 -8.12
N ASN A 98 10.59 13.39 -7.05
CA ASN A 98 11.84 14.15 -7.11
C ASN A 98 12.86 13.49 -8.04
N TYR A 99 12.79 12.16 -8.16
CA TYR A 99 13.63 11.39 -9.05
C TYR A 99 13.40 11.78 -10.53
N ALA A 100 12.14 11.75 -11.00
CA ALA A 100 11.82 12.12 -12.38
C ALA A 100 12.25 13.55 -12.70
N LYS A 101 12.06 14.50 -11.77
CA LYS A 101 12.49 15.89 -11.92
C LYS A 101 14.02 16.02 -12.07
N ARG A 102 14.79 15.30 -11.26
CA ARG A 102 16.27 15.35 -11.29
C ARG A 102 16.86 14.72 -12.55
N HIS A 103 16.25 13.63 -13.02
CA HIS A 103 16.77 12.84 -14.14
C HIS A 103 16.10 13.16 -15.48
N ARG A 104 15.21 14.18 -15.54
CA ARG A 104 14.47 14.58 -16.75
C ARG A 104 13.72 13.40 -17.40
N LEU A 105 13.12 12.56 -16.57
CA LEU A 105 12.31 11.42 -17.01
C LEU A 105 10.83 11.82 -17.09
N SER A 106 10.10 11.20 -18.02
CA SER A 106 8.65 11.29 -18.06
C SER A 106 8.05 10.78 -16.75
N ARG A 107 7.11 11.54 -16.18
CA ARG A 107 6.41 11.17 -14.95
C ARG A 107 5.42 10.06 -15.23
N GLU A 108 5.28 9.16 -14.27
CA GLU A 108 4.30 8.09 -14.29
C GLU A 108 2.88 8.66 -14.20
N VAL A 109 1.95 8.11 -15.00
CA VAL A 109 0.53 8.47 -14.97
C VAL A 109 -0.23 7.38 -14.21
N HIS A 110 -0.98 7.80 -13.21
CA HIS A 110 -1.90 6.94 -12.46
C HIS A 110 -3.32 7.22 -12.93
N VAL A 111 -4.01 6.16 -13.35
CA VAL A 111 -5.41 6.21 -13.78
C VAL A 111 -6.24 5.40 -12.80
N ARG A 112 -7.14 6.06 -12.07
CA ARG A 112 -8.14 5.43 -11.21
C ARG A 112 -9.38 5.12 -12.03
N SER A 113 -9.77 3.85 -12.03
CA SER A 113 -11.03 3.39 -12.62
C SER A 113 -12.14 3.41 -11.58
N ALA A 114 -13.36 3.74 -11.98
CA ALA A 114 -14.56 3.65 -11.15
C ALA A 114 -14.92 2.18 -10.81
N ARG A 115 -14.44 1.21 -11.60
CA ARG A 115 -14.70 -0.22 -11.44
C ARG A 115 -13.39 -1.00 -11.46
N LYS A 116 -13.27 -2.04 -10.61
CA LYS A 116 -12.09 -2.94 -10.56
C LYS A 116 -11.83 -3.67 -11.89
N ASN A 117 -12.90 -3.89 -12.67
CA ASN A 117 -12.91 -4.79 -13.83
C ASN A 117 -11.94 -4.38 -14.96
N VAL A 118 -11.57 -3.10 -15.08
CA VAL A 118 -10.72 -2.64 -16.19
C VAL A 118 -9.32 -3.24 -16.10
N ARG A 119 -8.79 -3.43 -14.89
CA ARG A 119 -7.49 -4.07 -14.66
C ARG A 119 -7.48 -5.53 -15.08
N ASP A 120 -8.52 -6.28 -14.70
CA ASP A 120 -8.61 -7.73 -14.96
C ASP A 120 -8.71 -8.05 -16.46
N ILE A 121 -9.16 -7.09 -17.28
CA ILE A 121 -9.22 -7.21 -18.73
C ILE A 121 -7.83 -6.96 -19.35
N ILE A 122 -7.06 -6.00 -18.84
CA ILE A 122 -5.75 -5.61 -19.39
C ILE A 122 -4.64 -6.61 -19.04
N TYR A 123 -4.68 -7.22 -17.85
CA TYR A 123 -3.64 -8.15 -17.38
C TYR A 123 -3.93 -9.64 -17.65
N LYS A 124 -4.83 -9.96 -18.59
CA LYS A 124 -5.01 -11.34 -19.09
C LYS A 124 -3.76 -11.85 -19.79
#